data_AF-A0A523KLW3-F1
#
_entry.id   AF-A0A523KLW3-F1
#
_cell.length_a   1.000
_cell.length_b   1.000
_cell.length_c   1.000
_cell.angle_alpha   90.00
_cell.angle_beta   90.00
_cell.angle_gamma   90.00
#
_symmetry.space_group_name_H-M   'P 1'
#
loop_
_entity.id
_entity.type
_entity.pdbx_description
1 polymer ?
#
loop_
_entity_poly.entity_id
_entity_poly.type
_entity_poly.pdbx_seq_one_letter_code
_entity_poly.pdbx_strand_id
1 'polypeptide(L)' 'MLQAIRDKVTGWIAYAIIFLISVPFALWGVNSYLGGGEALPAATVNGEDITSRELDIAYANY' A
#
# COMPACT_ATOMS: atom_id res chain seq x y z
N MET A 1 15.05 -37.31 14.61
CA MET A 1 15.89 -36.16 14.17
C MET A 1 15.21 -35.34 13.07
N LEU A 2 14.71 -35.94 11.99
CA LEU A 2 13.93 -35.21 10.97
C LEU A 2 12.62 -34.59 11.50
N GLN A 3 12.00 -35.25 12.48
CA GLN A 3 10.78 -34.78 13.15
C GLN A 3 10.97 -33.46 13.92
N ALA A 4 12.14 -33.24 14.53
CA ALA A 4 12.44 -31.99 15.25
C ALA A 4 12.60 -30.79 14.29
N ILE A 5 13.08 -31.04 13.07
CA ILE A 5 13.14 -30.02 12.01
C ILE A 5 11.73 -29.70 11.54
N ARG A 6 10.89 -30.72 11.32
CA ARG A 6 9.48 -30.55 10.93
C ARG A 6 8.66 -29.79 11.99
N ASP A 7 8.84 -30.10 13.27
CA ASP A 7 8.11 -29.42 14.36
C ASP A 7 8.53 -27.94 14.50
N LYS A 8 9.80 -27.61 14.23
CA LYS A 8 10.26 -26.22 14.22
C LYS A 8 9.78 -25.43 13.00
N VAL A 9 9.87 -26.02 11.80
CA VAL A 9 9.44 -25.36 10.55
C VAL A 9 7.94 -25.09 10.53
N THR A 10 7.14 -26.01 11.09
CA THR A 10 5.67 -25.86 11.15
C THR A 10 5.17 -25.15 12.41
N GLY A 11 6.06 -24.89 13.37
CA GLY A 11 5.72 -24.26 14.65
C GLY A 11 5.87 -22.74 14.65
N TRP A 12 6.40 -22.20 15.74
CA TRP A 12 6.55 -20.75 15.97
C TRP A 12 7.33 -19.99 14.87
N ILE A 13 8.19 -20.69 14.12
CA ILE A 13 8.94 -20.11 13.00
C ILE A 13 8.01 -19.69 11.86
N ALA A 14 6.93 -20.44 11.60
CA ALA A 14 5.94 -20.06 10.60
C ALA A 14 5.28 -18.72 10.95
N TYR A 15 4.91 -18.52 12.23
CA TYR A 15 4.38 -17.25 12.71
C TYR A 15 5.40 -16.11 12.65
N ALA A 16 6.68 -16.40 12.93
CA ALA A 16 7.74 -15.40 12.80
C ALA A 16 7.91 -14.91 11.35
N ILE A 17 7.85 -15.82 10.37
CA ILE A 17 7.92 -15.47 8.94
C ILE A 17 6.68 -14.66 8.51
N ILE A 18 5.49 -15.07 8.93
CA ILE A 18 4.25 -14.32 8.65
C ILE A 18 4.37 -12.90 9.20
N PHE A 19 4.79 -12.75 10.46
CA PHE A 19 4.99 -11.45 11.08
C PHE A 19 6.03 -10.61 10.33
N LEU A 20 7.18 -11.20 9.98
CA LEU A 20 8.24 -10.54 9.22
C LEU A 20 7.74 -9.99 7.86
N ILE A 21 6.87 -10.72 7.18
CA ILE A 21 6.29 -10.30 5.89
C ILE A 21 5.15 -9.29 6.10
N SER A 22 4.32 -9.47 7.14
CA SER A 22 3.20 -8.58 7.43
C SER A 22 3.63 -7.20 7.90
N VAL A 23 4.74 -7.07 8.65
CA VAL A 23 5.25 -5.77 9.12
C VAL A 23 5.52 -4.76 7.99
N PRO A 24 6.33 -5.08 6.96
CA PRO A 24 6.55 -4.14 5.86
C PRO A 24 5.27 -3.86 5.08
N PHE A 25 4.42 -4.87 4.90
CA PHE A 25 3.14 -4.69 4.22
C PHE A 25 2.19 -3.76 4.99
N ALA A 26 2.22 -3.80 6.33
CA ALA A 26 1.43 -2.92 7.18
C ALA A 26 1.95 -1.48 7.17
N LEU A 27 3.28 -1.28 7.22
CA LEU A 27 3.88 0.05 7.25
C LEU A 27 3.80 0.77 5.90
N TRP A 28 4.12 0.07 4.80
CA TRP A 28 4.18 0.67 3.46
C TRP A 28 2.95 0.34 2.59
N GLY A 29 2.41 -0.87 2.69
CA GLY A 29 1.30 -1.33 1.84
C GLY A 29 -0.06 -0.75 2.22
N VAL A 30 -0.36 -0.56 3.52
CA VAL A 30 -1.67 0.03 3.90
C VAL A 30 -1.80 1.47 3.38
N ASN A 31 -0.71 2.24 3.40
CA ASN A 31 -0.69 3.59 2.82
C ASN A 31 -0.97 3.57 1.31
N SER A 32 -0.48 2.56 0.56
CA SER A 32 -0.77 2.47 -0.88
C SER A 32 -2.24 2.15 -1.18
N TYR A 33 -2.96 1.47 -0.28
CA TYR A 33 -4.40 1.23 -0.42
C TYR A 33 -5.27 2.39 0.07
N LEU A 34 -4.81 3.15 1.08
CA LEU A 34 -5.57 4.25 1.69
C LEU A 34 -5.40 5.61 0.98
N GLY A 35 -4.62 5.69 -0.11
CA GLY A 35 -4.49 6.91 -0.93
C GLY A 35 -3.08 7.50 -1.01
N GLY A 36 -2.04 6.73 -0.69
CA GLY A 36 -0.64 7.16 -0.63
C GLY A 36 0.20 6.82 -1.87
N GLY A 37 -0.41 6.68 -3.05
CA GLY A 37 0.30 7.06 -4.28
C GLY A 37 0.00 8.53 -4.46
N GLU A 38 1.02 9.41 -4.56
CA GLU A 38 0.78 10.81 -4.93
C GLU A 38 -0.22 10.82 -6.08
N ALA A 39 -1.39 11.42 -5.84
CA ALA A 39 -2.42 11.49 -6.86
C ALA A 39 -1.81 12.28 -8.01
N LEU A 40 -1.41 11.57 -9.07
CA LEU A 40 -0.83 12.17 -10.25
C LEU A 40 -1.76 13.31 -10.69
N PRO A 41 -1.24 14.53 -10.87
CA PRO A 41 -2.07 15.66 -11.25
C PRO A 41 -2.79 15.32 -12.55
N ALA A 42 -4.10 15.60 -12.60
CA ALA A 42 -4.91 15.31 -13.78
C ALA A 42 -4.52 16.21 -14.96
N ALA A 43 -4.08 17.42 -14.66
CA ALA A 43 -3.47 18.35 -15.60
C ALA A 43 -2.63 19.39 -14.84
N THR A 44 -1.63 19.97 -15.51
CA THR A 44 -0.93 21.17 -15.04
C THR A 44 -1.32 22.34 -15.93
N VAL A 45 -1.84 23.42 -15.36
CA VAL A 45 -2.30 24.61 -16.09
C VAL A 45 -1.56 25.83 -15.54
N ASN A 46 -0.88 26.59 -16.41
CA ASN A 46 -0.07 27.74 -15.99
C ASN A 46 0.97 27.45 -14.89
N GLY A 47 1.43 26.20 -14.78
CA GLY A 47 2.36 25.77 -13.72
C GLY A 47 1.71 25.41 -12.39
N GLU A 48 0.38 25.39 -12.32
CA GLU A 48 -0.39 24.90 -11.18
C GLU A 48 -0.96 23.51 -11.48
N ASP A 49 -0.74 22.57 -10.56
CA ASP A 49 -1.20 21.20 -10.66
C ASP A 49 -2.66 21.10 -10.22
N ILE A 50 -3.52 20.65 -11.14
CA ILE A 50 -4.95 20.42 -10.90
C ILE A 50 -5.14 18.96 -10.51
N THR A 51 -5.75 18.72 -9.36
CA THR A 51 -6.10 17.38 -8.92
C THR A 51 -7.28 16.82 -9.71
N SER A 52 -7.40 15.50 -9.82
CA SER A 52 -8.55 14.86 -10.49
C SER A 52 -9.89 15.29 -9.90
N ARG A 53 -9.92 15.57 -8.58
CA ARG A 53 -11.12 16.03 -7.88
C ARG A 53 -11.55 17.43 -8.33
N GLU A 54 -10.60 18.35 -8.49
CA GLU A 54 -10.89 19.71 -8.94
C GLU A 54 -11.39 19.73 -10.38
N LEU A 55 -10.80 18.87 -11.23
CA LEU A 55 -11.24 18.67 -12.60
C LEU A 55 -12.70 18.19 -12.66
N ASP A 56 -13.03 17.16 -11.86
CA ASP A 56 -14.40 16.62 -11.80
C ASP A 56 -15.42 17.67 -11.33
N ILE A 57 -15.05 18.49 -10.33
CA ILE A 57 -15.90 19.58 -9.83
C ILE A 57 -16.10 20.65 -10.91
N ALA A 58 -15.04 21.02 -11.64
CA ALA A 58 -15.13 22.02 -12.70
C ALA A 58 -16.00 21.55 -13.86
N TYR A 59 -15.85 20.29 -14.31
CA TYR A 59 -16.70 19.73 -15.36
C TYR A 59 -18.16 19.59 -14.96
N ALA A 60 -18.46 19.23 -13.71
CA ALA A 60 -19.84 19.06 -13.26
C ALA A 60 -20.63 20.39 -13.16
N ASN A 61 -19.93 21.52 -13.07
CA ASN A 61 -20.53 22.86 -13.01
C ASN A 61 -20.61 23.57 -14.37
N TYR A 62 -20.23 22.88 -15.45
CA TYR A 62 -20.33 23.36 -16.83
C TYR A 62 -21.53 22.72 -17.52
#